data_AF-A0A6N7CZ74-F1
#
_entry.id   AF-A0A6N7CZ74-F1
#
_cell.length_a   1.000
_cell.length_b   1.000
_cell.length_c   1.000
_cell.angle_alpha   90.00
_cell.angle_beta   90.00
_cell.angle_gamma   90.00
#
_symmetry.space_group_name_H-M   'P 1'
#
loop_
_entity.id
_entity.type
_entity.pdbx_description
1 polymer ?
#
loop_
_entity_poly.entity_id
_entity_poly.type
_entity_poly.pdbx_seq_one_letter_code
_entity_poly.pdbx_strand_id
1 'polypeptide(L)' 'MSAAASTLNRANAAATSALQAATAAMSGLRDRAVDSAELLRGGKTVEIQHNGSVYRLQATRLGKLILTK' A
#
# COMPACT_ATOMS: atom_id res chain seq x y z
N MET A 1 19.49 25.23 -35.13
CA MET A 1 19.45 23.76 -34.92
C MET A 1 19.38 23.35 -33.43
N SER A 2 18.91 24.19 -32.49
CA SER A 2 18.99 23.90 -31.03
C SER A 2 17.66 23.51 -30.35
N ALA A 3 16.53 23.47 -31.09
CA ALA A 3 15.20 23.26 -30.50
C ALA A 3 14.85 21.78 -30.21
N ALA A 4 15.48 20.83 -30.91
CA ALA A 4 15.21 19.40 -30.72
C ALA A 4 15.83 18.85 -29.43
N ALA A 5 17.06 19.27 -29.09
CA ALA A 5 17.79 18.79 -27.92
C ALA A 5 17.14 19.20 -26.59
N SER A 6 16.55 20.40 -26.53
CA SER A 6 15.85 20.92 -25.35
C SER A 6 14.50 20.23 -25.09
N THR A 7 13.89 19.64 -26.12
CA THR A 7 12.63 18.89 -26.01
C THR A 7 12.87 17.50 -25.40
N LEU A 8 13.92 16.81 -25.84
CA LEU A 8 14.37 15.53 -25.28
C LEU A 8 14.72 15.65 -23.78
N ASN A 9 15.43 16.69 -23.39
CA ASN A 9 15.79 16.91 -21.99
C ASN A 9 14.56 17.13 -21.09
N ARG A 10 13.54 17.84 -21.59
CA ARG A 10 12.29 18.09 -20.86
C ARG A 10 11.45 16.81 -20.69
N ALA A 11 11.40 15.97 -21.72
CA ALA A 11 10.75 14.67 -21.64
C ALA A 11 11.43 13.77 -20.59
N ASN A 12 12.76 13.79 -20.54
CA ASN A 12 13.51 13.00 -19.56
C ASN A 12 13.32 13.50 -18.12
N ALA A 13 13.29 14.83 -17.91
CA ALA A 13 13.01 15.42 -16.60
C ALA A 13 11.58 15.10 -16.10
N ALA A 14 10.59 15.11 -16.99
CA ALA A 14 9.22 14.73 -16.68
C ALA A 14 9.11 13.24 -16.30
N ALA A 15 9.79 12.35 -17.04
CA ALA A 15 9.84 10.93 -16.73
C ALA A 15 10.50 10.65 -15.36
N THR A 16 11.59 11.35 -15.05
CA THR A 16 12.28 11.21 -13.76
C THR A 16 11.38 11.67 -12.60
N SER A 17 10.68 12.79 -12.77
CA SER A 17 9.74 13.31 -11.77
C SER A 17 8.56 12.35 -11.53
N ALA A 18 8.04 11.73 -12.59
CA ALA A 18 6.97 10.74 -12.50
C ALA A 18 7.42 9.47 -11.74
N LEU A 19 8.64 9.00 -11.98
CA LEU A 19 9.21 7.86 -11.25
C LEU A 19 9.43 8.18 -9.76
N GLN A 20 9.88 9.39 -9.45
CA GLN A 20 10.03 9.86 -8.07
C GLN A 20 8.69 9.89 -7.32
N ALA A 21 7.64 10.41 -7.96
CA ALA A 21 6.30 10.47 -7.41
C ALA A 21 5.71 9.07 -7.17
N ALA A 22 5.91 8.14 -8.12
CA ALA A 22 5.48 6.75 -7.97
C ALA A 22 6.18 6.07 -6.78
N THR A 23 7.48 6.32 -6.60
CA THR A 23 8.27 5.78 -5.48
C THR A 23 7.80 6.34 -4.13
N ALA A 24 7.51 7.64 -4.07
CA ALA A 24 6.97 8.29 -2.87
C ALA A 24 5.58 7.74 -2.51
N ALA A 25 4.70 7.55 -3.50
CA ALA A 25 3.38 6.95 -3.29
C ALA A 25 3.47 5.50 -2.79
N MET A 26 4.38 4.71 -3.35
CA MET A 26 4.62 3.33 -2.91
C MET A 26 5.15 3.27 -1.46
N SER A 27 5.94 4.27 -1.05
CA SER A 27 6.45 4.38 0.32
C SER A 27 5.35 4.75 1.31
N GLY A 28 4.45 5.68 0.95
CA GLY A 28 3.28 6.02 1.79
C GLY A 28 2.31 4.86 1.99
N LEU A 29 2.20 3.93 1.03
CA LEU A 29 1.41 2.70 1.21
C LEU A 29 2.05 1.73 2.22
N ARG A 30 3.38 1.68 2.27
CA ARG A 30 4.12 0.84 3.23
C ARG A 30 4.04 1.40 4.65
N ASP A 31 3.99 2.72 4.80
CA ASP A 31 3.82 3.40 6.09
C ASP A 31 2.49 3.03 6.78
N ARG A 32 1.49 2.64 5.97
CA ARG A 32 0.17 2.24 6.46
C ARG A 32 -0.03 0.72 6.52
N ALA A 33 1.02 -0.06 6.29
CA ALA A 33 0.98 -1.51 6.43
C ALA A 33 1.12 -1.91 7.91
N VAL A 34 0.38 -2.93 8.33
CA VAL A 34 0.42 -3.47 9.70
C VAL A 34 0.77 -4.95 9.62
N ASP A 35 1.69 -5.41 10.47
CA ASP A 35 2.01 -6.83 10.55
C ASP A 35 0.82 -7.62 11.11
N SER A 36 0.48 -8.74 10.47
CA SER A 36 -0.65 -9.57 10.91
C SER A 36 -0.48 -10.12 12.34
N ALA A 37 0.74 -10.42 12.78
CA ALA A 37 1.02 -10.89 14.14
C ALA A 37 0.75 -9.79 15.16
N GLU A 38 1.06 -8.54 14.84
CA GLU A 38 0.75 -7.38 15.68
C GLU A 38 -0.77 -7.15 15.73
N LEU A 39 -1.44 -7.19 14.58
CA LEU A 39 -2.88 -7.00 14.47
C LEU A 39 -3.67 -8.05 15.26
N LEU A 40 -3.22 -9.31 15.22
CA LEU A 40 -3.85 -10.45 15.88
C LEU A 40 -3.42 -10.62 17.35
N ARG A 41 -2.40 -9.89 17.82
CA ARG A 41 -1.92 -9.87 19.21
C ARG A 41 -1.65 -11.27 19.79
N GLY A 42 -1.03 -12.14 18.99
CA GLY A 42 -0.74 -13.54 19.37
C GLY A 42 -1.93 -14.51 19.27
N GLY A 43 -3.12 -14.01 18.97
CA GLY A 43 -4.29 -14.81 18.64
C GLY A 43 -4.34 -15.23 17.17
N LYS A 44 -5.41 -15.94 16.80
CA LYS A 44 -5.72 -16.27 15.40
C LYS A 44 -6.78 -15.34 14.79
N THR A 45 -7.36 -14.47 15.61
CA THR A 45 -8.56 -13.71 15.28
C THR A 45 -8.57 -12.38 16.01
N VAL A 46 -9.12 -11.34 15.38
CA VAL A 46 -9.49 -10.06 16.03
C VAL A 46 -10.90 -9.65 15.61
N GLU A 47 -11.63 -9.04 16.54
CA GLU A 47 -12.93 -8.41 16.27
C GLU A 47 -12.74 -6.92 15.92
N ILE A 48 -13.45 -6.47 14.90
CA ILE A 48 -13.35 -5.12 14.37
C ILE A 48 -14.75 -4.51 14.37
N GLN A 49 -14.95 -3.43 15.13
CA GLN A 49 -16.17 -2.63 15.04
C GLN A 49 -16.08 -1.75 13.79
N HIS A 50 -17.01 -1.94 12.85
CA HIS A 50 -17.05 -1.18 11.61
C HIS A 50 -18.50 -0.88 11.21
N ASN A 51 -18.81 0.40 11.00
CA ASN A 51 -20.14 0.89 10.62
C ASN A 51 -21.27 0.33 11.52
N GLY A 52 -21.03 0.26 12.84
CA GLY A 52 -22.00 -0.24 13.81
C GLY A 52 -22.24 -1.75 13.78
N SER A 53 -21.46 -2.52 13.01
CA SER A 53 -21.44 -3.99 13.04
C SER A 53 -20.08 -4.49 13.52
N VAL A 54 -20.07 -5.70 14.10
CA VAL A 54 -18.83 -6.41 14.41
C VAL A 54 -18.44 -7.23 13.20
N TYR A 55 -17.16 -7.17 12.84
CA TYR A 55 -16.53 -8.02 11.84
C TYR A 55 -15.44 -8.83 12.52
N ARG A 56 -15.06 -9.94 11.90
CA ARG A 56 -14.00 -10.81 12.38
C ARG A 56 -12.94 -10.99 11.31
N LEU A 57 -11.72 -10.57 11.61
CA LEU A 57 -10.55 -10.88 10.80
C LEU A 57 -9.83 -12.08 11.43
N GLN A 58 -9.53 -13.11 10.64
CA GLN A 58 -8.92 -14.34 11.15
C GLN A 58 -7.84 -14.89 10.21
N ALA A 59 -6.78 -15.46 10.80
CA ALA A 59 -5.77 -16.25 10.09
C ALA A 59 -6.26 -17.67 9.83
N THR A 60 -6.09 -18.13 8.60
CA THR A 60 -6.46 -19.47 8.16
C THR A 60 -5.26 -20.42 8.16
N ARG A 61 -5.54 -21.72 8.10
CA ARG A 61 -4.52 -22.78 7.99
C ARG A 61 -3.71 -22.70 6.69
N LEU A 62 -4.26 -22.08 5.64
CA LEU A 62 -3.59 -21.86 4.35
C LEU A 62 -2.79 -20.54 4.31
N GLY A 63 -2.61 -19.88 5.46
CA GLY A 63 -1.78 -18.68 5.59
C GLY A 63 -2.43 -17.40 5.03
N LYS A 64 -3.75 -17.40 4.80
CA LYS A 64 -4.50 -16.21 4.38
C LYS A 64 -5.28 -15.61 5.54
N LEU A 65 -5.52 -14.30 5.49
CA LEU A 65 -6.49 -13.64 6.35
C LEU A 65 -7.86 -13.61 5.68
N ILE A 66 -8.92 -13.89 6.45
CA ILE A 66 -10.31 -13.78 5.99
C ILE A 66 -11.04 -12.79 6.89
N LEU A 67 -11.76 -11.85 6.29
CA LEU A 67 -12.70 -10.97 6.98
C LEU A 67 -14.11 -11.50 6.78
N THR A 68 -14.82 -11.78 7.87
CA THR A 68 -16.25 -12.09 7.85
C THR A 68 -17.01 -11.02 8.64
N LYS A 69 -18.29 -10.83 8.29
CA LYS A 69 -19.22 -10.16 9.19
C LYS A 69 -19.57 -11.09 10.36
#